data_AF-A0A918LX11-F1
#
_entry.id   AF-A0A918LX11-F1
#
_cell.length_a   1.000
_cell.length_b   1.000
_cell.length_c   1.000
_cell.angle_alpha   90.00
_cell.angle_beta   90.00
_cell.angle_gamma   90.00
#
_symmetry.space_group_name_H-M   'P 1'
#
loop_
_entity.id
_entity.type
_entity.pdbx_description
1 polymer ?
#
loop_
_entity_poly.entity_id
_entity_poly.type
_entity_poly.pdbx_seq_one_letter_code
_entity_poly.pdbx_strand_id
1 'polypeptide(L)' 'MAKEQKAKAKKEQIKGKVEEVVGRATGDARMETEGRAGQAKGDARQAKEKAKDVFKH' A
#
# COMPACT_ATOMS: atom_id res chain seq x y z
N MET A 1 -12.94 -13.65 7.90
CA MET A 1 -13.38 -12.52 7.03
C MET A 1 -12.68 -11.19 7.33
N ALA A 2 -13.08 -10.36 8.32
CA ALA A 2 -12.50 -9.00 8.50
C ALA A 2 -11.05 -8.97 9.05
N LYS A 3 -10.66 -9.92 9.91
CA LYS A 3 -9.29 -10.01 10.45
C LYS A 3 -8.27 -10.41 9.38
N GLU A 4 -8.64 -11.30 8.48
CA GLU A 4 -7.78 -11.72 7.35
C GLU A 4 -7.58 -10.60 6.33
N GLN A 5 -8.62 -9.81 6.02
CA GLN A 5 -8.47 -8.68 5.10
C GLN A 5 -7.55 -7.59 5.67
N LYS A 6 -7.68 -7.26 6.97
CA LYS A 6 -6.75 -6.36 7.65
C LYS A 6 -5.32 -6.89 7.68
N ALA A 7 -5.15 -8.21 7.89
CA ALA A 7 -3.84 -8.85 7.84
C ALA A 7 -3.22 -8.82 6.44
N LYS A 8 -4.04 -9.03 5.39
CA LYS A 8 -3.61 -9.01 3.99
C LYS A 8 -3.18 -7.59 3.55
N ALA A 9 -3.96 -6.57 3.90
CA ALA A 9 -3.62 -5.18 3.64
C ALA A 9 -2.32 -4.76 4.35
N LYS A 10 -2.12 -5.16 5.62
CA LYS A 10 -0.85 -4.93 6.32
C LYS A 10 0.30 -5.69 5.66
N LYS A 11 0.09 -6.93 5.22
CA LYS A 11 1.11 -7.71 4.48
C LYS A 11 1.53 -7.01 3.19
N GLU A 12 0.58 -6.50 2.40
CA GLU A 12 0.88 -5.78 1.16
C GLU A 12 1.64 -4.48 1.43
N GLN A 13 1.30 -3.73 2.47
CA GLN A 13 2.07 -2.54 2.86
C GLN A 13 3.50 -2.88 3.29
N ILE A 14 3.67 -3.96 4.07
CA ILE A 14 4.99 -4.43 4.49
C ILE A 14 5.78 -4.86 3.26
N LYS A 15 5.18 -5.61 2.33
CA LYS A 15 5.83 -6.04 1.09
C LYS A 15 6.28 -4.84 0.24
N GLY A 16 5.42 -3.84 0.03
CA GLY A 16 5.77 -2.65 -0.73
C GLY A 16 6.87 -1.80 -0.08
N LYS A 17 6.90 -1.71 1.25
CA LYS A 17 8.04 -1.09 1.97
C LYS A 17 9.33 -1.88 1.81
N VAL A 18 9.26 -3.21 1.88
CA VAL A 18 10.42 -4.07 1.66
C VAL A 18 10.92 -3.92 0.24
N GLU A 19 10.04 -3.90 -0.76
CA GLU A 19 10.39 -3.67 -2.17
C GLU A 19 11.03 -2.28 -2.39
N GLU A 20 10.53 -1.24 -1.70
CA GLU A 20 11.17 0.09 -1.74
C GLU A 20 12.58 0.10 -1.14
N VAL A 21 12.73 -0.49 0.04
CA VAL A 21 14.02 -0.52 0.77
C VAL A 21 15.03 -1.39 0.03
N VAL A 22 14.63 -2.57 -0.42
CA VAL A 22 15.48 -3.48 -1.18
C VAL A 22 15.85 -2.82 -2.51
N GLY A 23 14.89 -2.26 -3.25
CA GLY A 23 15.14 -1.52 -4.49
C GLY A 23 16.13 -0.38 -4.32
N ARG A 24 16.03 0.42 -3.24
CA ARG A 24 17.04 1.44 -2.93
C ARG A 24 18.41 0.85 -2.60
N ALA A 25 18.43 -0.22 -1.81
CA ALA A 25 19.68 -0.83 -1.36
C ALA A 25 20.42 -1.53 -2.51
N THR A 26 19.71 -2.16 -3.45
CA THR A 26 20.29 -2.83 -4.62
C THR A 26 20.40 -1.92 -5.84
N GLY A 27 19.86 -0.70 -5.80
CA GLY A 27 19.81 0.22 -6.94
C GLY A 27 18.79 -0.18 -8.02
N ASP A 28 17.85 -1.07 -7.72
CA ASP A 28 16.80 -1.49 -8.65
C ASP A 28 15.64 -0.49 -8.63
N ALA A 29 15.69 0.46 -9.57
CA ALA A 29 14.69 1.52 -9.71
C ALA A 29 13.27 0.97 -9.93
N ARG A 30 13.11 -0.22 -10.52
CA ARG A 30 11.80 -0.83 -10.77
C ARG A 30 11.16 -1.29 -9.46
N MET A 31 11.94 -1.94 -8.61
CA MET A 31 11.48 -2.42 -7.31
C MET A 31 11.11 -1.24 -6.39
N GLU A 32 11.87 -0.14 -6.44
CA GLU A 32 11.53 1.11 -5.73
C GLU A 32 10.22 1.73 -6.25
N THR A 33 10.05 1.81 -7.57
CA THR A 33 8.84 2.39 -8.16
C THR A 33 7.60 1.53 -7.91
N GLU A 34 7.70 0.21 -7.98
CA GLU A 34 6.60 -0.70 -7.64
C GLU A 34 6.17 -0.57 -6.18
N GLY A 35 7.13 -0.51 -5.24
CA GLY A 35 6.86 -0.29 -3.82
C GLY A 35 6.12 1.02 -3.56
N ARG A 36 6.59 2.14 -4.14
CA ARG A 36 5.95 3.46 -4.02
C ARG A 36 4.58 3.52 -4.70
N ALA A 37 4.45 2.95 -5.90
CA ALA A 37 3.19 2.94 -6.64
C ALA A 37 2.12 2.13 -5.88
N GLY A 38 2.50 1.01 -5.28
CA GLY A 38 1.64 0.21 -4.42
C GLY A 38 1.13 0.98 -3.20
N GLN A 39 2.02 1.70 -2.50
CA GLN A 39 1.64 2.55 -1.36
C GLN A 39 0.68 3.66 -1.78
N ALA A 40 1.02 4.44 -2.82
CA ALA A 40 0.19 5.55 -3.29
C ALA A 40 -1.22 5.09 -3.71
N LYS A 41 -1.33 3.93 -4.37
CA LYS A 41 -2.61 3.33 -4.75
C LYS A 41 -3.41 2.87 -3.53
N GLY A 42 -2.73 2.33 -2.52
CA GLY A 42 -3.32 1.93 -1.24
C GLY A 42 -3.89 3.12 -0.46
N ASP A 43 -3.11 4.19 -0.30
CA ASP A 43 -3.53 5.43 0.35
C ASP A 43 -4.70 6.09 -0.40
N ALA A 44 -4.62 6.17 -1.74
CA ALA A 44 -5.71 6.70 -2.54
C ALA A 44 -7.01 5.90 -2.37
N ARG A 45 -6.94 4.56 -2.31
CA ARG A 45 -8.10 3.70 -2.01
C ARG A 45 -8.67 3.99 -0.64
N GLN A 46 -7.81 4.08 0.37
CA GLN A 46 -8.23 4.28 1.75
C GLN A 46 -8.84 5.67 1.96
N ALA A 47 -8.28 6.71 1.34
CA ALA A 47 -8.83 8.05 1.31
C ALA A 47 -10.19 8.10 0.59
N LYS A 48 -10.33 7.39 -0.54
CA LYS A 48 -11.59 7.28 -1.28
C LYS A 48 -12.67 6.54 -0.48
N GLU A 49 -12.32 5.48 0.24
CA GLU A 49 -13.24 4.79 1.15
C GLU A 49 -13.66 5.69 2.31
N LYS A 50 -12.70 6.35 2.99
CA LYS A 50 -13.01 7.31 4.05
C LYS A 50 -13.92 8.44 3.57
N ALA A 51 -13.63 9.01 2.40
CA ALA A 51 -14.48 10.04 1.81
C ALA A 51 -15.90 9.51 1.58
N LYS A 52 -16.05 8.34 0.95
CA LYS A 52 -17.36 7.72 0.76
C LYS A 52 -18.10 7.46 2.06
N ASP A 53 -17.41 7.02 3.11
CA ASP A 53 -18.00 6.77 4.43
C ASP A 53 -18.54 8.07 5.05
N VAL A 54 -17.77 9.15 4.96
CA VAL A 54 -18.16 10.50 5.42
C VAL A 54 -19.33 11.07 4.61
N PHE A 55 -19.33 10.90 3.28
CA PHE A 55 -20.41 11.38 2.40
C PHE A 55 -21.68 10.53 2.44
N LYS A 56 -21.63 9.34 3.05
CA LYS A 56 -22.78 8.43 3.17
C LYS A 56 -23.48 8.57 4.54
N HIS A 57 -23.13 9.59 5.32
CA HIS A 57 -23.86 9.99 6.52
C HIS A 57 -25.02 10.92 6.17
#